data_AF-A0A521W3U2-F1
#
_entry.id   AF-A0A521W3U2-F1
#
_cell.length_a   1.000
_cell.length_b   1.000
_cell.length_c   1.000
_cell.angle_alpha   90.00
_cell.angle_beta   90.00
_cell.angle_gamma   90.00
#
_symmetry.space_group_name_H-M   'P 1'
#
loop_
_entity.id
_entity.type
_entity.pdbx_description
1 polymer ?
#
loop_
_entity_poly.entity_id
_entity_poly.type
_entity_poly.pdbx_seq_one_letter_code
_entity_poly.pdbx_strand_id
1 'polypeptide(L)' 'MSSRIVVGLSGGVDSAVAALLLQDAGHDVHGLFMVNWDADEDGRCTAAADFQEARRVAAEL' A
#
# COMPACT_ATOMS: atom_id res chain seq x y z
N MET A 1 7.71 -12.35 18.67
CA MET A 1 6.89 -13.34 17.92
C MET A 1 6.56 -12.72 16.58
N SER A 2 6.79 -13.42 15.48
CA SER A 2 6.41 -12.94 14.15
C SER A 2 4.90 -13.17 13.95
N SER A 3 4.20 -12.15 13.48
CA SER A 3 2.77 -12.20 13.16
C SER A 3 2.59 -11.88 11.69
N ARG A 4 1.57 -12.48 11.07
CA ARG A 4 1.15 -12.09 9.71
C ARG A 4 0.31 -10.82 9.78
N ILE A 5 0.72 -9.78 9.06
CA ILE A 5 0.06 -8.48 9.06
C ILE A 5 -0.22 -8.06 7.61
N VAL A 6 -1.46 -7.63 7.37
CA VAL A 6 -1.84 -7.01 6.09
C VAL A 6 -1.87 -5.51 6.28
N VAL A 7 -1.09 -4.77 5.47
CA VAL A 7 -1.04 -3.31 5.49
C VAL A 7 -1.76 -2.78 4.25
N GLY A 8 -2.72 -1.88 4.46
CA GLY A 8 -3.32 -1.12 3.38
C GLY A 8 -2.31 -0.13 2.81
N LEU A 9 -1.73 -0.44 1.66
CA LEU A 9 -0.86 0.46 0.90
C LEU A 9 -1.73 1.34 0.02
N SER A 10 -1.67 2.65 0.21
CA SER A 10 -2.47 3.62 -0.56
C SER A 10 -1.71 4.27 -1.71
N GLY A 11 -0.41 4.00 -1.84
CA GLY A 11 0.50 4.79 -2.67
C GLY A 11 1.11 6.01 -1.94
N GLY A 12 0.69 6.27 -0.70
CA GLY A 12 1.23 7.34 0.14
C GLY A 12 2.34 6.89 1.09
N VAL A 13 3.14 7.86 1.53
CA VAL A 13 4.31 7.67 2.42
C VAL A 13 3.94 7.02 3.75
N ASP A 14 2.84 7.42 4.39
CA ASP A 14 2.50 6.92 5.74
C ASP A 14 2.31 5.40 5.74
N SER A 15 1.61 4.88 4.71
CA SER A 15 1.40 3.44 4.55
C SER A 15 2.68 2.68 4.22
N ALA A 16 3.60 3.30 3.47
CA ALA A 16 4.90 2.74 3.13
C ALA A 16 5.80 2.61 4.38
N VAL A 17 5.90 3.69 5.17
CA VAL A 17 6.70 3.70 6.40
C VAL A 17 6.12 2.76 7.44
N ALA A 18 4.78 2.66 7.54
CA ALA A 18 4.14 1.69 8.43
C ALA A 18 4.50 0.24 8.04
N ALA A 19 4.51 -0.09 6.75
CA ALA A 19 4.91 -1.42 6.27
C ALA A 19 6.39 -1.70 6.57
N LEU A 20 7.28 -0.74 6.31
CA LEU A 20 8.72 -0.85 6.62
C LEU A 20 8.96 -1.11 8.11
N LEU A 21 8.34 -0.33 9.00
CA LEU A 21 8.53 -0.47 10.44
C LEU A 21 8.07 -1.85 10.96
N LEU A 22 6.99 -2.40 10.40
CA LEU A 22 6.51 -3.73 10.75
C LEU A 22 7.44 -4.83 10.23
N GLN A 23 8.00 -4.66 9.02
CA GLN A 23 8.98 -5.58 8.45
C GLN A 23 10.29 -5.56 9.28
N ASP A 24 10.81 -4.38 9.62
CA ASP A 24 11.99 -4.20 10.47
C ASP A 24 11.80 -4.79 11.88
N ALA A 25 10.56 -4.79 12.38
CA ALA A 25 10.19 -5.45 13.64
C ALA A 25 10.07 -6.99 13.52
N GLY A 26 10.26 -7.57 12.32
CA GLY A 26 10.30 -9.01 12.08
C GLY A 26 8.94 -9.67 11.82
N HIS A 27 7.94 -8.91 11.38
CA HIS A 27 6.62 -9.43 11.00
C HIS A 27 6.58 -9.94 9.54
N ASP A 28 5.67 -10.88 9.25
CA ASP A 28 5.33 -11.33 7.89
C ASP A 28 4.30 -10.34 7.30
N VAL A 29 4.80 -9.31 6.59
CA VAL A 29 4.00 -8.18 6.11
C VAL A 29 3.55 -8.40 4.67
N HIS A 30 2.26 -8.19 4.40
CA HIS A 30 1.65 -8.30 3.07
C HIS A 30 0.94 -7.00 2.72
N GLY A 31 1.16 -6.46 1.53
CA GLY A 31 0.49 -5.25 1.05
C GLY A 31 -0.89 -5.53 0.45
N LEU A 32 -1.86 -4.66 0.74
CA LEU A 32 -3.19 -4.64 0.12
C LEU A 32 -3.45 -3.23 -0.43
N PHE A 33 -3.84 -3.12 -1.70
CA PHE A 33 -4.35 -1.88 -2.27
C PHE A 33 -5.86 -1.98 -2.46
N MET A 34 -6.61 -0.95 -2.08
CA MET A 34 -8.07 -0.94 -2.17
C MET A 34 -8.52 0.12 -3.18
N VAL A 35 -9.30 -0.28 -4.17
CA VAL A 35 -10.06 0.62 -5.04
C VAL A 35 -11.50 0.60 -4.56
N ASN A 36 -11.91 1.68 -3.92
CA ASN A 36 -13.23 1.79 -3.30
C ASN A 36 -14.17 2.77 -4.03
N TRP A 37 -13.62 3.55 -4.98
CA TRP A 37 -14.36 4.49 -5.81
C TRP A 37 -13.98 4.30 -7.28
N ASP A 38 -14.97 4.36 -8.15
CA ASP A 38 -14.77 4.45 -9.60
C ASP A 38 -14.35 5.87 -10.00
N ALA A 39 -13.99 6.04 -11.28
CA ALA A 39 -13.70 7.36 -11.84
C ALA A 39 -14.81 8.35 -11.47
N ASP A 40 -14.41 9.47 -10.89
CA ASP A 40 -15.21 10.65 -10.66
C ASP A 40 -15.84 11.16 -11.98
N GLU A 41 -16.91 11.97 -11.87
CA GLU A 41 -17.68 12.48 -13.03
C GLU A 41 -16.79 13.22 -14.06
N ASP A 42 -15.62 13.70 -13.63
CA ASP A 42 -14.59 14.35 -14.45
C ASP A 42 -13.58 13.38 -15.12
N GLY A 43 -13.76 12.07 -14.97
CA GLY A 43 -12.94 11.03 -15.60
C GLY A 43 -11.51 10.90 -15.03
N ARG A 44 -11.23 11.44 -13.84
CA ARG A 44 -9.89 11.48 -13.24
C ARG A 44 -9.67 10.27 -12.32
N CYS A 45 -9.47 9.10 -12.92
CA CYS A 45 -9.05 7.94 -12.13
C CYS A 45 -7.56 8.04 -11.73
N THR A 46 -7.27 8.53 -10.51
CA THR A 46 -5.91 8.53 -9.94
C THR A 46 -5.51 7.17 -9.35
N ALA A 47 -6.49 6.30 -9.08
CA ALA A 47 -6.27 5.00 -8.44
C ALA A 47 -5.25 4.13 -9.19
N ALA A 48 -5.17 4.24 -10.52
CA ALA A 48 -4.16 3.53 -11.30
C ALA A 48 -2.73 4.00 -10.97
N ALA A 49 -2.51 5.30 -10.80
CA ALA A 49 -1.21 5.86 -10.43
C ALA A 49 -0.88 5.50 -8.97
N ASP A 50 -1.84 5.65 -8.06
CA ASP A 50 -1.68 5.28 -6.65
C ASP A 50 -1.37 3.79 -6.49
N PHE A 51 -1.98 2.93 -7.31
CA PHE A 51 -1.64 1.50 -7.37
C PHE A 51 -0.22 1.25 -7.86
N GLN A 52 0.27 2.01 -8.86
CA GLN A 52 1.67 1.88 -9.29
C GLN A 52 2.64 2.25 -8.17
N GLU A 53 2.36 3.31 -7.42
CA GLU A 53 3.19 3.72 -6.29
C GLU A 53 3.15 2.69 -5.15
N ALA A 54 1.97 2.18 -4.80
CA ALA A 54 1.83 1.09 -3.83
C ALA A 54 2.61 -0.16 -4.24
N ARG A 55 2.60 -0.51 -5.53
CA ARG A 55 3.34 -1.65 -6.07
C ARG A 55 4.86 -1.40 -6.06
N ARG A 56 5.32 -0.17 -6.29
CA ARG A 56 6.75 0.19 -6.21
C ARG A 56 7.25 0.05 -4.78
N VAL A 57 6.54 0.61 -3.81
CA VAL A 57 6.85 0.46 -2.38
C VAL A 57 6.94 -1.02 -2.01
N ALA A 58 5.94 -1.83 -2.38
CA ALA A 58 5.94 -3.26 -2.08
C ALA A 58 7.07 -4.05 -2.77
N ALA A 59 7.73 -3.51 -3.79
CA ALA A 59 8.86 -4.14 -4.47
C ALA A 59 10.22 -3.72 -3.88
N GLU A 60 10.26 -2.61 -3.12
CA GLU A 60 11.47 -2.12 -2.43
C GLU A 60 11.62 -2.70 -1.01
N LEU A 61 10.49 -3.09 -0.39
CA LEU A 61 10.42 -3.76 0.91
C LEU A 61 10.61 -5.27 0.77
#